data_AF-A0A0F9FL40-F1
#
_entry.id   AF-A0A0F9FL40-F1
#
_cell.length_a   1.000
_cell.length_b   1.000
_cell.length_c   1.000
_cell.angle_alpha   90.00
_cell.angle_beta   90.00
_cell.angle_gamma   90.00
#
_symmetry.space_group_name_H-M   'P 1'
#
loop_
_entity.id
_entity.type
_entity.pdbx_description
1 polymer ?
#
loop_
_entity_poly.entity_id
_entity_poly.type
_entity_poly.pdbx_seq_one_letter_code
_entity_poly.pdbx_strand_id
1 'polypeptide(L)'
;MWEYEKTEAGKEVHRRYAQTEAGKESSRKAVAKYKKASPKKTKAVSVVNNALRDGRLFKKPCPCGETKVEGHHPDYNKPLEVIWLCKECHIHEHKKKEWTIV
;
A
#
# COMPACT_ATOMS: atom_id res chain seq x y z
N MET A 1 5.68 17.56 -21.94
CA MET A 1 5.10 17.91 -20.62
C MET A 1 5.32 16.78 -19.61
N TRP A 2 5.00 15.53 -19.94
CA TRP A 2 5.32 14.34 -19.10
C TRP A 2 6.82 14.16 -18.78
N GLU A 3 7.70 14.56 -19.69
CA GLU A 3 9.16 14.51 -19.47
C GLU A 3 9.63 15.47 -18.38
N TYR A 4 8.99 16.64 -18.26
CA TYR A 4 9.35 17.67 -17.27
C TYR A 4 9.08 17.20 -15.84
N GLU A 5 7.97 16.51 -15.61
CA GLU A 5 7.60 15.96 -14.30
C GLU A 5 8.64 14.95 -13.79
N LYS A 6 9.32 14.25 -14.70
CA LYS A 6 10.38 13.29 -14.38
C LYS A 6 11.72 13.96 -14.05
N THR A 7 11.90 15.23 -14.39
CA THR A 7 13.10 15.99 -14.03
C THR A 7 13.14 16.25 -12.52
N GLU A 8 14.33 16.49 -11.99
CA GLU A 8 14.47 16.85 -10.57
C GLU A 8 13.75 18.17 -10.22
N ALA A 9 13.71 19.13 -11.15
CA ALA A 9 12.96 20.36 -10.98
C ALA A 9 11.45 20.10 -10.85
N GLY A 10 10.88 19.25 -11.72
CA GLY A 10 9.47 18.85 -11.65
C GLY A 10 9.14 18.13 -10.34
N LYS A 11 9.97 17.15 -9.94
CA LYS A 11 9.81 16.44 -8.65
C LYS A 11 9.92 17.39 -7.46
N GLU A 12 10.82 18.36 -7.51
CA GLU A 12 11.02 19.35 -6.45
C GLU A 12 9.78 20.23 -6.24
N VAL A 13 9.11 20.64 -7.32
CA VAL A 13 7.84 21.39 -7.23
C VAL A 13 6.79 20.57 -6.46
N HIS A 14 6.63 19.28 -6.79
CA HIS A 14 5.72 18.40 -6.07
C HIS A 14 6.12 18.20 -4.60
N ARG A 15 7.41 18.02 -4.32
CA ARG A 15 7.93 17.89 -2.94
C ARG A 15 7.65 19.14 -2.11
N ARG A 16 7.85 20.34 -2.67
CA ARG A 16 7.54 21.61 -2.00
C ARG A 16 6.05 21.74 -1.71
N TYR A 17 5.21 21.48 -2.71
CA TYR A 17 3.76 21.49 -2.52
C TYR A 17 3.32 20.52 -1.41
N ALA A 18 3.84 19.29 -1.41
CA ALA A 18 3.51 18.29 -0.39
C ALA A 18 3.88 18.72 1.04
N GLN A 19 4.83 19.63 1.21
CA GLN A 19 5.23 20.18 2.51
C GLN A 19 4.37 21.38 2.97
N THR A 20 3.61 22.00 2.07
CA THR A 20 2.66 23.07 2.43
C THR A 20 1.49 22.53 3.25
N GLU A 21 0.84 23.39 4.03
CA GLU A 21 -0.36 23.01 4.78
C GLU A 21 -1.49 22.56 3.86
N ALA A 22 -1.69 23.23 2.71
CA ALA A 22 -2.67 22.83 1.71
C ALA A 22 -2.39 21.43 1.14
N GLY A 23 -1.12 21.11 0.84
CA GLY A 23 -0.71 19.79 0.37
C GLY A 23 -0.92 18.70 1.42
N LYS A 24 -0.53 18.97 2.67
CA LYS A 24 -0.78 18.07 3.81
C LYS A 24 -2.27 17.84 4.05
N GLU A 25 -3.09 18.90 3.99
CA GLU A 25 -4.54 18.81 4.16
C GLU A 25 -5.18 17.97 3.05
N SER A 26 -4.80 18.20 1.79
CA SER A 26 -5.26 17.40 0.65
C SER A 26 -4.93 15.91 0.84
N SER A 27 -3.69 15.61 1.24
CA SER A 27 -3.27 14.25 1.57
C SER A 27 -4.10 13.63 2.70
N ARG A 28 -4.33 14.36 3.80
CA ARG A 28 -5.18 13.91 4.91
C ARG A 28 -6.60 13.61 4.45
N LYS A 29 -7.20 14.47 3.62
CA LYS A 29 -8.55 14.27 3.05
C LYS A 29 -8.60 13.00 2.17
N ALA A 30 -7.60 12.81 1.31
CA ALA A 30 -7.51 11.62 0.47
C ALA A 30 -7.39 10.33 1.30
N VAL A 31 -6.52 10.32 2.31
CA VAL A 31 -6.36 9.19 3.24
C VAL A 31 -7.66 8.91 4.00
N ALA A 32 -8.32 9.95 4.54
CA ALA A 32 -9.59 9.79 5.25
C ALA A 32 -10.69 9.21 4.34
N LYS A 33 -10.80 9.71 3.10
CA LYS A 33 -11.73 9.19 2.10
C LYS A 33 -11.47 7.71 1.80
N TYR A 34 -10.21 7.32 1.59
CA TYR A 34 -9.84 5.92 1.34
C TYR A 34 -10.21 5.03 2.54
N LYS A 35 -9.87 5.43 3.76
CA LYS A 35 -10.21 4.67 4.98
C LYS A 35 -11.72 4.46 5.12
N LYS A 36 -12.52 5.48 4.81
CA LYS A 36 -13.98 5.41 4.83
C LYS A 36 -14.54 4.50 3.73
N ALA A 37 -13.96 4.54 2.53
CA ALA A 37 -14.38 3.70 1.40
C ALA A 37 -13.93 2.23 1.52
N SER A 38 -12.84 1.96 2.24
CA SER A 38 -12.25 0.61 2.39
C SER A 38 -11.95 0.25 3.85
N PRO A 39 -12.97 0.16 4.72
CA PRO A 39 -12.78 -0.09 6.15
C PRO A 39 -12.20 -1.49 6.42
N LYS A 40 -12.64 -2.51 5.67
CA LYS A 40 -12.14 -3.89 5.81
C LYS A 40 -10.65 -3.99 5.45
N LYS A 41 -10.24 -3.42 4.32
CA LYS A 41 -8.83 -3.40 3.88
C LYS A 41 -7.96 -2.68 4.90
N THR A 42 -8.41 -1.50 5.35
CA THR A 42 -7.70 -0.72 6.39
C THR A 42 -7.53 -1.53 7.67
N LYS A 43 -8.62 -2.16 8.17
CA LYS A 43 -8.58 -2.98 9.38
C LYS A 43 -7.62 -4.16 9.23
N ALA A 44 -7.66 -4.86 8.10
CA ALA A 44 -6.79 -6.01 7.87
C ALA A 44 -5.31 -5.63 7.92
N VAL A 45 -4.93 -4.57 7.21
CA VAL A 45 -3.56 -4.04 7.24
C VAL A 45 -3.14 -3.63 8.65
N SER A 46 -4.02 -2.96 9.41
CA SER A 46 -3.73 -2.59 10.80
C SER A 46 -3.50 -3.81 11.70
N VAL A 47 -4.29 -4.88 11.54
CA VAL A 47 -4.14 -6.11 12.33
C VAL A 47 -2.81 -6.81 12.01
N VAL A 48 -2.44 -6.90 10.73
CA VAL A 48 -1.15 -7.45 10.31
C VAL A 48 0.01 -6.65 10.89
N ASN A 49 -0.03 -5.32 10.77
CA ASN A 49 1.04 -4.46 11.27
C ASN A 49 1.19 -4.56 12.79
N ASN A 50 0.08 -4.65 13.53
CA ASN A 50 0.11 -4.89 14.97
C ASN A 50 0.72 -6.26 15.29
N ALA A 51 0.32 -7.32 14.58
CA ALA A 51 0.87 -8.66 14.79
C ALA A 51 2.37 -8.75 14.46
N LEU A 52 2.84 -8.04 13.42
CA LEU A 52 4.26 -7.91 13.10
C LEU A 52 5.02 -7.18 14.21
N ARG A 53 4.49 -6.04 14.67
CA ARG A 53 5.08 -5.24 15.76
C ARG A 53 5.17 -6.04 17.06
N ASP A 54 4.10 -6.78 17.38
CA ASP A 54 3.98 -7.54 18.61
C ASP A 54 4.67 -8.92 18.52
N GLY A 55 5.35 -9.24 17.41
CA GLY A 55 6.08 -10.50 17.21
C GLY A 55 5.19 -11.75 17.08
N ARG A 56 3.89 -11.58 16.83
CA ARG A 56 2.92 -12.67 16.64
C ARG A 56 2.83 -13.16 15.20
N LEU A 57 3.34 -12.35 14.28
CA LEU A 57 3.41 -12.66 12.86
C LEU A 57 4.80 -12.29 12.36
N PHE A 58 5.34 -13.10 11.45
CA PHE A 58 6.63 -12.86 10.82
C PHE A 58 6.47 -12.85 9.31
N LYS A 59 7.18 -11.91 8.66
CA LYS A 59 7.26 -11.88 7.21
C LYS A 59 8.00 -13.13 6.72
N LYS A 60 7.48 -13.74 5.66
CA LYS A 60 8.17 -14.82 4.94
C LYS A 60 8.66 -14.30 3.59
N PRO A 61 9.71 -14.88 3.00
CA PRO A 61 10.07 -14.55 1.62
C PRO A 61 8.91 -14.88 0.67
N CYS A 62 8.89 -14.17 -0.45
CA CYS A 62 8.02 -14.48 -1.58
C CYS A 62 8.35 -15.89 -2.09
N PRO A 63 7.37 -16.65 -2.64
CA PRO A 63 7.67 -17.92 -3.31
C PRO A 63 8.73 -17.84 -4.42
N CYS A 64 8.97 -16.66 -5.00
CA CYS A 64 10.04 -16.44 -5.97
C CYS A 64 11.44 -16.20 -5.35
N GLY A 65 11.56 -16.18 -4.02
CA GLY A 65 12.81 -15.99 -3.27
C GLY A 65 13.08 -14.57 -2.78
N GLU A 66 12.34 -13.56 -3.25
CA GLU A 66 12.53 -12.16 -2.81
C GLU A 66 12.11 -11.96 -1.33
N THR A 67 12.91 -11.21 -0.59
CA THR A 67 12.70 -10.95 0.85
C THR A 67 11.95 -9.65 1.11
N LYS A 68 11.99 -8.71 0.15
CA LYS A 68 11.19 -7.48 0.19
C LYS A 68 9.75 -7.78 -0.19
N VAL A 69 8.96 -8.12 0.83
CA VAL A 69 7.56 -8.56 0.67
C VAL A 69 6.53 -7.59 1.24
N GLU A 70 5.37 -7.64 0.60
CA GLU A 70 4.11 -7.01 1.01
C GLU A 70 3.10 -8.10 1.42
N GLY A 71 2.17 -7.75 2.30
CA GLY A 71 1.14 -8.67 2.75
C GLY A 71 -0.06 -8.66 1.81
N HIS A 72 -0.16 -9.66 0.94
CA HIS A 72 -1.35 -9.88 0.12
C HIS A 72 -2.45 -10.53 0.98
N HIS A 73 -3.66 -9.98 0.93
CA HIS A 73 -4.82 -10.48 1.66
C HIS A 73 -5.79 -11.14 0.68
N PRO A 74 -5.84 -12.48 0.59
CA PRO A 74 -6.81 -13.18 -0.24
C PRO A 74 -8.25 -12.97 0.25
N ASP A 75 -8.43 -12.89 1.57
CA ASP A 75 -9.70 -12.59 2.23
C ASP A 75 -9.49 -11.55 3.34
N TYR A 76 -10.03 -10.35 3.12
CA TYR A 76 -9.95 -9.26 4.10
C TYR A 76 -10.74 -9.52 5.39
N ASN A 77 -11.60 -10.54 5.46
CA ASN A 77 -12.24 -10.96 6.70
C ASN A 77 -11.32 -11.80 7.58
N LYS A 78 -10.20 -12.30 7.03
CA LYS A 78 -9.20 -13.11 7.72
C LYS A 78 -7.85 -12.40 7.72
N PRO A 79 -7.70 -11.34 8.51
CA PRO A 79 -6.61 -10.39 8.34
C PRO A 79 -5.22 -10.96 8.62
N LEU A 80 -5.09 -12.06 9.38
CA LEU A 80 -3.81 -12.71 9.64
C LEU A 80 -3.47 -13.82 8.61
N GLU A 81 -4.42 -14.21 7.76
CA GLU A 81 -4.19 -15.14 6.64
C GLU A 81 -3.61 -14.37 5.45
N VAL A 82 -2.34 -13.98 5.58
CA VAL A 82 -1.61 -13.16 4.60
C VAL A 82 -0.66 -14.01 3.79
N ILE A 83 -0.60 -13.78 2.49
CA ILE A 83 0.45 -14.32 1.61
C ILE A 83 1.51 -13.24 1.43
N TRP A 84 2.76 -13.58 1.73
CA TRP A 84 3.89 -12.67 1.54
C TRP A 84 4.37 -12.73 0.10
N LEU A 85 4.21 -11.62 -0.63
CA LEU A 85 4.58 -11.52 -2.03
C LEU A 85 5.49 -10.30 -2.26
N CYS A 86 6.47 -10.42 -3.14
CA CYS A 86 7.16 -9.23 -3.64
C CYS A 86 6.20 -8.38 -4.48
N LYS A 87 6.54 -7.11 -4.70
CA LYS A 87 5.68 -6.17 -5.44
C LYS A 87 5.21 -6.71 -6.80
N GLU A 88 6.08 -7.38 -7.55
CA GLU A 88 5.77 -7.92 -8.87
C GLU A 88 4.76 -9.08 -8.79
N CYS A 89 5.04 -10.06 -7.93
CA CYS A 89 4.12 -11.17 -7.69
C CYS A 89 2.79 -10.69 -7.09
N HIS A 90 2.82 -9.65 -6.25
CA HIS A 90 1.63 -9.06 -5.64
C HIS A 90 0.72 -8.41 -6.68
N ILE A 91 1.28 -7.64 -7.62
CA ILE A 91 0.53 -7.07 -8.75
C ILE A 91 0.00 -8.18 -9.65
N HIS A 92 0.80 -9.22 -9.91
CA HIS A 92 0.37 -10.36 -10.71
C HIS A 92 -0.82 -11.08 -10.08
N GLU A 93 -0.80 -11.29 -8.77
CA GLU A 93 -1.91 -11.91 -8.04
C GLU A 93 -3.17 -11.05 -8.10
N HIS A 94 -3.05 -9.73 -7.96
CA HIS A 94 -4.17 -8.79 -8.14
C HIS A 94 -4.71 -8.71 -9.58
N LYS A 95 -3.88 -8.97 -10.59
CA LYS A 95 -4.32 -9.07 -11.99
C LYS A 95 -5.01 -10.39 -12.28
N LYS A 96 -4.51 -11.49 -11.71
CA LYS A 96 -5.09 -12.84 -11.85
C LYS A 96 -6.43 -12.98 -11.14
N LYS A 97 -6.56 -12.37 -9.97
CA LYS A 97 -7.80 -12.25 -9.21
C LYS A 97 -8.27 -10.81 -9.32
N GLU A 98 -8.98 -10.49 -10.39
CA GLU A 98 -9.53 -9.16 -10.60
C GLU A 98 -10.27 -8.67 -9.34
N TRP A 99 -9.83 -7.53 -8.79
CA TRP A 99 -10.79 -6.57 -8.26
C TRP A 99 -10.30 -5.12 -8.38
N THR A 100 -10.99 -4.45 -9.31
CA THR A 100 -11.28 -3.03 -9.53
C THR A 100 -10.78 -2.04 -8.50
N ILE A 101 -10.10 -0.99 -8.97
CA ILE A 101 -10.48 0.40 -8.68
C ILE A 101 -10.28 1.22 -9.97
N VAL A 102 -11.39 1.67 -10.54
CA VAL A 102 -11.50 2.87 -11.41
C VAL A 102 -11.34 4.10 -10.52
#